data_AF-A0A7W5KW37-F1
#
_entry.id   AF-A0A7W5KW37-F1
#
_cell.length_a   1.000
_cell.length_b   1.000
_cell.length_c   1.000
_cell.angle_alpha   90.00
_cell.angle_beta   90.00
_cell.angle_gamma   90.00
#
_symmetry.space_group_name_H-M   'P 1'
#
loop_
_entity.id
_entity.type
_entity.pdbx_description
1 polymer ?
#
loop_
_entity_poly.entity_id
_entity_poly.type
_entity_poly.pdbx_seq_one_letter_code
_entity_poly.pdbx_strand_id
1 'polypeptide(L)'
;MDFRLASPGQRSGSYHCRYDADYLCVKIAEIGADIVIPAKRNRKLQRSYDAVFYRERNRIERLFSKLKQFRRVATRYDKLLANFMGFVKKP
;
A
#
# COMPACT_ATOMS: atom_id res chain seq x y z
N MET A 1 -21.92 6.74 -9.61
CA MET A 1 -21.22 7.92 -10.16
C MET A 1 -21.72 9.11 -9.39
N ASP A 2 -21.03 9.52 -8.32
CA ASP A 2 -21.13 10.87 -7.81
C ASP A 2 -19.85 11.18 -7.04
N PHE A 3 -19.01 11.99 -7.66
CA PHE A 3 -17.65 12.31 -7.24
C PHE A 3 -17.63 13.80 -6.93
N ARG A 4 -18.23 14.19 -5.81
CA ARG A 4 -18.15 15.58 -5.35
C ARG A 4 -18.05 15.68 -3.83
N LEU A 5 -17.05 16.46 -3.44
CA LEU A 5 -16.87 17.16 -2.17
C LEU A 5 -16.40 16.31 -0.97
N ALA A 6 -15.09 16.08 -0.91
CA ALA A 6 -14.37 16.05 0.35
C ALA A 6 -13.17 17.00 0.24
N SER A 7 -13.13 18.01 1.13
CA SER A 7 -12.04 18.98 1.27
C SER A 7 -10.67 18.30 1.43
N PRO A 8 -9.58 18.94 0.99
CA PRO A 8 -8.24 18.36 0.97
C PRO A 8 -7.69 18.25 2.40
N GLY A 9 -7.97 17.12 3.04
CA GLY A 9 -7.47 16.85 4.37
C GLY A 9 -8.01 15.54 4.89
N GLN A 10 -7.11 14.57 5.06
CA GLN A 10 -7.31 13.37 5.87
C GLN A 10 -8.22 12.30 5.25
N ARG A 11 -7.63 11.24 4.66
CA ARG A 11 -8.10 9.82 4.73
C ARG A 11 -7.21 8.88 3.90
N SER A 12 -6.02 8.55 4.41
CA SER A 12 -5.33 7.28 4.09
C SER A 12 -4.21 6.98 5.10
N GLY A 13 -4.49 7.13 6.39
CA GLY A 13 -3.46 6.97 7.44
C GLY A 13 -3.59 5.65 8.19
N SER A 14 -3.13 4.53 7.63
CA SER A 14 -2.99 3.30 8.45
C SER A 14 -2.16 2.16 7.84
N TYR A 15 -1.98 2.07 6.53
CA TYR A 15 -1.37 0.86 5.94
C TYR A 15 0.17 0.85 5.88
N HIS A 16 0.84 2.01 5.92
CA HIS A 16 2.31 2.09 5.73
C HIS A 16 3.10 2.55 6.96
N CYS A 17 2.44 2.86 8.07
CA CYS A 17 3.09 3.39 9.28
C CYS A 17 4.00 2.38 10.01
N ARG A 18 4.04 1.11 9.57
CA ARG A 18 4.92 0.07 10.13
C ARG A 18 6.38 0.21 9.68
N TYR A 19 6.65 0.97 8.63
CA TYR A 19 8.01 1.16 8.07
C TYR A 19 8.64 2.50 8.48
N ASP A 20 8.00 3.27 9.37
CA ASP A 20 8.54 4.51 9.95
C ASP A 20 9.40 4.17 11.19
N ALA A 21 10.46 3.39 10.99
CA ALA A 21 11.44 3.08 12.02
C ALA A 21 12.76 3.81 11.75
N ASP A 22 13.35 4.42 12.78
CA ASP A 22 14.54 5.27 12.60
C ASP A 22 15.74 4.46 12.09
N TYR A 23 15.96 3.25 12.59
CA TYR A 23 17.03 2.36 12.11
C TYR A 23 16.86 1.98 10.62
N LEU A 24 15.62 1.90 10.13
CA LEU A 24 15.35 1.59 8.72
C LEU A 24 15.67 2.81 7.85
N CYS A 25 15.38 4.01 8.34
CA CYS A 25 15.67 5.25 7.64
C CYS A 25 17.18 5.49 7.50
N VAL A 26 17.95 5.21 8.55
CA VAL A 26 19.42 5.27 8.50
C VAL A 26 19.97 4.30 7.46
N LYS A 27 19.51 3.04 7.46
CA LYS A 27 19.94 2.05 6.46
C LYS A 27 19.58 2.43 5.02
N ILE A 28 18.40 3.00 4.80
CA ILE A 28 17.97 3.44 3.46
C ILE A 28 18.85 4.60 2.99
N ALA A 29 19.20 5.53 3.89
CA ALA A 29 20.12 6.63 3.60
C ALA A 29 21.54 6.12 3.31
N GLU A 30 22.03 5.11 4.02
CA GLU A 30 23.32 4.45 3.75
C GLU A 30 23.36 3.79 2.37
N ILE A 31 22.23 3.27 1.89
CA ILE A 31 22.09 2.69 0.54
C ILE A 31 21.98 3.79 -0.54
N GLY A 32 21.88 5.07 -0.15
CA GLY A 32 21.75 6.20 -1.07
C GLY A 32 20.37 6.30 -1.72
N ALA A 33 19.34 5.72 -1.10
CA ALA A 33 17.97 5.75 -1.61
C ALA A 33 17.11 6.81 -0.90
N ASP A 34 16.18 7.40 -1.64
CA ASP A 34 15.27 8.42 -1.09
C ASP A 34 14.14 7.81 -0.25
N ILE A 35 13.88 8.43 0.90
CA ILE A 35 12.81 7.98 1.80
C ILE A 35 11.50 8.65 1.40
N VAL A 36 10.68 7.96 0.61
CA VAL A 36 9.35 8.44 0.16
C VAL A 36 8.21 7.99 1.11
N ILE A 37 8.54 7.43 2.27
CA ILE A 37 7.54 6.92 3.23
C ILE A 37 7.05 8.08 4.11
N PRO A 38 5.73 8.32 4.22
CA PRO A 38 5.20 9.36 5.09
C PRO A 38 5.52 9.05 6.55
N ALA A 39 5.95 10.08 7.28
CA ALA A 39 6.14 9.99 8.72
C ALA A 39 4.81 9.69 9.42
N LYS A 40 4.88 8.97 10.55
CA LYS A 40 3.74 8.74 11.42
C LYS A 40 3.22 10.09 11.92
N ARG A 41 1.90 10.23 11.96
CA ARG A 41 1.22 11.46 12.42
C ARG A 41 1.67 11.91 13.81
N ASN A 42 2.03 10.98 14.69
CA ASN A 42 2.42 11.27 16.07
C ASN A 42 3.93 11.57 16.23
N ARG A 43 4.69 11.68 15.14
CA ARG A 43 6.13 11.99 15.19
C ARG A 43 6.32 13.48 15.46
N LYS A 44 7.22 13.82 16.38
CA LYS A 44 7.56 15.21 16.74
C LYS A 44 8.15 15.98 15.56
N LEU A 45 8.97 15.32 14.76
CA LEU A 45 9.52 15.86 13.51
C LEU A 45 8.83 15.18 12.34
N GLN A 46 8.00 15.94 11.62
CA GLN A 46 7.41 15.49 10.36
C GLN A 46 8.46 15.58 9.26
N ARG A 47 8.60 14.51 8.48
CA ARG A 47 9.51 14.47 7.34
C ARG A 47 8.76 14.88 6.09
N SER A 48 9.39 15.72 5.26
CA SER A 48 8.90 15.97 3.91
C SER A 48 9.08 14.70 3.07
N TYR A 49 8.06 14.37 2.30
CA TYR A 49 8.09 13.29 1.32
C TYR A 49 7.37 13.76 0.07
N ASP A 50 7.74 13.23 -1.09
CA ASP A 50 7.03 13.54 -2.32
C ASP A 50 5.69 12.79 -2.36
N ALA A 51 4.61 13.54 -2.16
CA ALA A 51 3.25 13.02 -2.18
C ALA A 51 2.84 12.50 -3.57
N VAL A 52 3.43 13.01 -4.65
CA VAL A 52 3.12 12.57 -6.03
C VAL A 52 3.68 11.17 -6.26
N PHE A 53 4.97 10.95 -5.99
CA PHE A 53 5.59 9.61 -6.10
C PHE A 53 4.93 8.61 -5.14
N TYR A 54 4.56 9.05 -3.93
CA TYR A 54 3.85 8.19 -2.99
C TYR A 54 2.45 7.77 -3.48
N ARG A 55 1.74 8.63 -4.23
CA ARG A 55 0.46 8.29 -4.84
C ARG A 55 0.59 7.28 -5.98
N GLU A 56 1.66 7.36 -6.76
CA GLU A 56 1.90 6.42 -7.87
C GLU A 56 2.17 5.01 -7.37
N ARG A 57 2.85 4.88 -6.21
CA ARG A 57 3.08 3.59 -5.54
C ARG A 57 1.79 2.78 -5.35
N ASN A 58 0.67 3.41 -5.00
CA ASN A 58 -0.61 2.71 -4.82
C ASN A 58 -1.10 2.04 -6.14
N ARG A 59 -0.76 2.57 -7.31
CA ARG A 59 -1.08 1.89 -8.60
C ARG A 59 -0.31 0.59 -8.74
N ILE A 60 0.99 0.64 -8.44
CA ILE A 60 1.88 -0.52 -8.47
C ILE A 60 1.44 -1.57 -7.44
N GLU A 61 1.11 -1.16 -6.21
CA GLU A 61 0.64 -2.07 -5.16
C GLU A 61 -0.69 -2.74 -5.51
N ARG A 62 -1.63 -2.01 -6.14
CA ARG A 62 -2.89 -2.58 -6.63
C ARG A 62 -2.64 -3.60 -7.75
N LEU A 63 -1.71 -3.32 -8.65
CA LEU A 63 -1.30 -4.27 -9.69
C LEU A 63 -0.76 -5.56 -9.07
N PHE A 64 0.20 -5.48 -8.16
CA PHE A 64 0.74 -6.66 -7.48
C PHE A 64 -0.31 -7.42 -6.67
N SER A 65 -1.21 -6.68 -6.00
CA SER A 65 -2.36 -7.28 -5.30
C SER A 65 -3.23 -8.08 -6.26
N LYS A 66 -3.50 -7.54 -7.46
CA LYS A 66 -4.28 -8.22 -8.49
C LYS A 66 -3.54 -9.43 -9.06
N LEU A 67 -2.24 -9.33 -9.33
CA LEU A 67 -1.40 -10.43 -9.79
C LEU A 67 -1.37 -11.59 -8.79
N LYS A 68 -1.27 -11.28 -7.49
CA LYS A 68 -1.38 -12.29 -6.41
C LYS A 68 -2.75 -12.96 -6.39
N GLN A 69 -3.81 -12.17 -6.57
CA GLN A 69 -5.17 -12.67 -6.71
C GLN A 69 -5.30 -13.63 -7.92
N PHE A 70 -4.74 -13.28 -9.08
CA PHE A 70 -4.77 -14.16 -10.25
C PHE A 70 -3.95 -15.43 -10.06
N ARG A 71 -2.74 -15.33 -9.48
CA ARG A 71 -1.92 -16.49 -9.16
C ARG A 71 -2.69 -17.49 -8.29
N ARG A 72 -3.35 -17.01 -7.22
CA ARG A 72 -4.15 -17.84 -6.31
C ARG A 72 -5.18 -18.71 -7.04
N VAL A 73 -5.84 -18.15 -8.05
CA VAL A 73 -6.84 -18.86 -8.87
C VAL A 73 -6.16 -19.81 -9.87
N ALA A 74 -5.20 -19.30 -10.64
CA ALA A 74 -4.55 -20.04 -11.72
C ALA A 74 -3.87 -21.32 -11.22
N THR A 75 -3.21 -21.26 -10.07
CA THR A 75 -2.50 -22.40 -9.49
C THR A 75 -3.33 -23.18 -8.47
N ARG A 76 -4.64 -22.88 -8.31
CA ARG A 76 -5.55 -23.54 -7.34
C ARG A 76 -4.95 -23.62 -5.92
N TYR A 77 -4.41 -22.52 -5.42
CA TYR A 77 -3.77 -22.50 -4.10
C TYR A 77 -4.74 -22.66 -2.93
N ASP A 78 -6.01 -22.34 -3.14
CA ASP A 78 -7.05 -22.63 -2.14
C ASP A 78 -7.33 -24.13 -2.06
N LYS A 79 -6.91 -24.73 -0.95
CA LYS A 79 -7.15 -26.16 -0.65
C LYS A 79 -8.64 -26.48 -0.44
N LEU A 80 -9.39 -25.52 0.12
CA LEU A 80 -10.81 -25.67 0.36
C LEU A 80 -11.62 -25.21 -0.86
N LEU A 81 -12.45 -26.10 -1.38
CA LEU A 81 -13.29 -25.84 -2.55
C LEU A 81 -14.22 -24.64 -2.34
N ALA A 82 -14.75 -24.44 -1.12
CA ALA A 82 -15.60 -23.30 -0.79
C ALA A 82 -14.90 -21.94 -0.99
N ASN A 83 -13.62 -21.84 -0.59
CA ASN A 83 -12.82 -20.61 -0.74
C ASN A 83 -12.49 -20.33 -2.21
N PHE A 84 -12.16 -21.37 -2.97
CA PHE A 84 -11.93 -21.25 -4.41
C PHE A 84 -13.22 -20.85 -5.17
N MET A 85 -14.34 -21.53 -4.87
CA MET A 85 -15.64 -21.24 -5.50
C MET A 85 -16.12 -19.83 -5.16
N GLY A 86 -15.93 -19.34 -3.94
CA GLY A 86 -16.25 -17.95 -3.58
C GLY A 86 -15.48 -16.91 -4.41
N PHE A 87 -14.34 -17.30 -4.99
CA PHE A 87 -13.49 -16.45 -5.79
C PHE A 87 -13.79 -16.50 -7.30
N VAL A 88 -14.24 -17.66 -7.78
CA VAL A 88 -14.59 -17.89 -9.20
C VAL A 88 -16.06 -17.61 -9.50
N LYS A 89 -16.96 -17.79 -8.53
CA LYS A 89 -18.42 -17.73 -8.72
C LYS A 89 -18.98 -16.30 -8.81
N LYS A 90 -18.19 -15.24 -8.61
CA LYS A 90 -18.71 -13.88 -8.62
C LYS A 90 -18.67 -13.28 -10.05
N PRO A 91 -19.82 -13.02 -10.70
CA PRO A 91 -19.87 -12.18 -11.89
C PRO A 91 -19.52 -10.72 -11.58
#